data_AF-A0AAN6QA07-F1
#
_entry.id   AF-A0AAN6QA07-F1
#
_cell.length_a   1.000
_cell.length_b   1.000
_cell.length_c   1.000
_cell.angle_alpha   90.00
_cell.angle_beta   90.00
_cell.angle_gamma   90.00
#
_symmetry.space_group_name_H-M   'P 1'
#
loop_
_entity.id
_entity.type
_entity.pdbx_description
1 polymer ?
#
loop_
_entity_poly.entity_id
_entity_poly.type
_entity_poly.pdbx_seq_one_letter_code
_entity_poly.pdbx_strand_id
1 'polypeptide(L)'
;MSQSQPTSSQQQHSQTSNSKNKEEEEEEVAVVHPPKIGDRAPPLGNDDDAAAAGIRFPHDKPVLVVFLRHCGCPFAEKTFRLLTSLSNHHPEVCCVAVSQSTREDTDGWIVQVGGEWEVRVVVHAQRELYHAWGLGLSSTWYAVNPLALWHAWKLGTEEGIWNRNAESGSRWQIGGAFGIDAEGVVRWGGPAASADEVPDFREALRALGVDWVSPRGSLS
;
A
#
# COMPACT_ATOMS: atom_id res chain seq x y z
N MET A 1 -64.20 57.88 -0.73
CA MET A 1 -63.07 58.84 -0.78
C MET A 1 -62.17 58.56 0.42
N SER A 2 -60.87 58.42 0.14
CA SER A 2 -59.69 58.57 1.02
C SER A 2 -59.71 58.01 2.46
N GLN A 3 -58.88 57.00 2.77
CA GLN A 3 -57.49 57.14 3.29
C GLN A 3 -57.46 57.60 4.77
N SER A 4 -56.67 57.10 5.72
CA SER A 4 -55.55 56.17 5.80
C SER A 4 -55.32 55.78 7.28
N GLN A 5 -54.66 54.64 7.50
CA GLN A 5 -54.03 54.16 8.75
C GLN A 5 -52.85 55.07 9.20
N PRO A 6 -52.13 54.89 10.35
CA PRO A 6 -51.69 53.64 11.05
C PRO A 6 -51.68 53.78 12.61
N THR A 7 -51.17 52.92 13.50
CA THR A 7 -50.10 51.89 13.59
C THR A 7 -50.45 50.93 14.75
N SER A 8 -49.98 49.69 14.73
CA SER A 8 -49.69 49.00 16.00
C SER A 8 -48.65 47.90 15.85
N SER A 9 -47.55 48.10 16.56
CA SER A 9 -46.45 47.18 16.80
C SER A 9 -46.84 46.15 17.85
N GLN A 10 -46.73 44.85 17.53
CA GLN A 10 -46.56 43.79 18.53
C GLN A 10 -45.54 42.76 18.03
N GLN A 11 -44.40 42.71 18.72
CA GLN A 11 -43.56 41.52 18.85
C GLN A 11 -44.14 40.68 20.00
N GLN A 12 -44.30 39.37 19.80
CA GLN A 12 -43.55 38.31 20.52
C GLN A 12 -44.15 36.90 20.29
N HIS A 13 -43.24 36.02 19.91
CA HIS A 13 -43.10 34.60 20.24
C HIS A 13 -44.28 33.63 20.05
N SER A 14 -44.13 32.71 19.08
CA SER A 14 -43.87 31.28 19.34
C SER A 14 -43.74 30.54 18.00
N GLN A 15 -42.50 30.28 17.56
CA GLN A 15 -42.20 29.33 16.49
C GLN A 15 -41.46 28.16 17.11
N THR A 16 -42.15 27.03 17.28
CA THR A 16 -41.51 25.74 17.51
C THR A 16 -41.48 25.03 16.16
N SER A 17 -40.48 25.36 15.36
CA SER A 17 -40.20 24.73 14.07
C SER A 17 -39.59 23.35 14.33
N ASN A 18 -40.20 22.36 13.71
CA ASN A 18 -39.82 20.95 13.75
C ASN A 18 -38.35 20.79 13.34
N SER A 19 -37.53 20.32 14.27
CA SER A 19 -36.12 19.99 14.06
C SER A 19 -35.98 18.51 13.73
N LYS A 20 -35.03 18.19 12.86
CA LYS A 20 -34.55 16.87 12.42
C LYS A 20 -35.27 16.28 11.21
N ASN A 21 -34.73 16.60 10.05
CA ASN A 21 -34.17 15.59 9.15
C ASN A 21 -32.82 16.15 8.70
N LYS A 22 -31.76 15.73 9.39
CA LYS A 22 -30.38 15.98 8.98
C LYS A 22 -30.02 14.76 8.14
N GLU A 23 -30.07 14.94 6.85
CA GLU A 23 -29.58 13.98 5.86
C GLU A 23 -28.09 13.76 6.15
N GLU A 24 -27.77 12.58 6.66
CA GLU A 24 -26.42 12.04 6.60
C GLU A 24 -26.29 11.48 5.19
N GLU A 25 -25.68 12.26 4.30
CA GLU A 25 -25.16 11.78 3.03
C GLU A 25 -24.10 10.72 3.36
N GLU A 26 -24.49 9.44 3.29
CA GLU A 26 -23.55 8.34 3.14
C GLU A 26 -22.84 8.56 1.80
N GLU A 27 -21.64 9.13 1.86
CA GLU A 27 -20.73 9.20 0.72
C GLU A 27 -20.44 7.76 0.27
N GLU A 28 -21.07 7.32 -0.81
CA GLU A 28 -20.82 6.04 -1.44
C GLU A 28 -19.37 6.03 -1.93
N VAL A 29 -18.45 5.54 -1.09
CA VAL A 29 -17.03 5.44 -1.43
C VAL A 29 -16.91 4.52 -2.64
N ALA A 30 -16.66 5.11 -3.80
CA ALA A 30 -16.50 4.37 -5.05
C ALA A 30 -15.44 3.27 -4.86
N VAL A 31 -15.82 2.02 -5.08
CA VAL A 31 -14.93 0.87 -4.92
C VAL A 31 -13.80 0.97 -5.95
N VAL A 32 -12.59 1.28 -5.49
CA VAL A 32 -11.41 1.29 -6.36
C VAL A 32 -10.96 -0.14 -6.61
N HIS A 33 -10.92 -0.54 -7.88
CA HIS A 33 -10.41 -1.84 -8.29
C HIS A 33 -8.89 -1.79 -8.49
N PRO A 34 -8.16 -2.87 -8.16
CA PRO A 34 -6.74 -2.95 -8.46
C PRO A 34 -6.47 -2.81 -9.97
N PRO A 35 -5.40 -2.10 -10.37
CA PRO A 35 -5.04 -2.00 -11.78
C PRO A 35 -4.68 -3.37 -12.35
N LYS A 36 -5.15 -3.66 -13.56
CA LYS A 36 -4.89 -4.93 -14.26
C LYS A 36 -3.71 -4.76 -15.22
N ILE A 37 -3.19 -5.88 -15.69
CA ILE A 37 -2.18 -5.88 -16.75
C ILE A 37 -2.74 -5.16 -17.99
N GLY A 38 -2.00 -4.17 -18.47
CA GLY A 38 -2.38 -3.28 -19.57
C GLY A 38 -2.96 -1.93 -19.11
N ASP A 39 -3.37 -1.78 -17.85
CA ASP A 39 -3.86 -0.52 -17.30
C ASP A 39 -2.70 0.44 -16.98
N ARG A 40 -3.01 1.73 -16.88
CA ARG A 40 -2.08 2.72 -16.33
C ARG A 40 -1.94 2.53 -14.82
N ALA A 41 -0.70 2.55 -14.34
CA ALA A 41 -0.44 2.50 -12.91
C ALA A 41 -0.94 3.79 -12.22
N PRO A 42 -1.61 3.69 -11.06
CA PRO A 42 -1.85 4.86 -10.21
C PRO A 42 -0.52 5.52 -9.81
N PRO A 43 -0.50 6.84 -9.57
CA PRO A 43 0.72 7.52 -9.16
C PRO A 43 1.23 6.99 -7.81
N LEU A 44 2.56 6.93 -7.65
CA LEU A 44 3.22 6.59 -6.40
C LEU A 44 3.82 7.86 -5.81
N GLY A 45 3.08 8.48 -4.89
CA GLY A 45 3.47 9.71 -4.18
C GLY A 45 2.87 11.01 -4.74
N ASN A 46 2.89 12.06 -3.93
CA ASN A 46 2.56 13.45 -4.31
C ASN A 46 3.83 14.32 -4.28
N ASP A 47 3.78 15.47 -4.97
CA ASP A 47 4.92 16.38 -5.15
C ASP A 47 5.52 16.92 -3.84
N ASP A 48 4.74 16.95 -2.76
CA ASP A 48 5.12 17.53 -1.47
C ASP A 48 5.73 16.52 -0.48
N ASP A 49 5.72 15.23 -0.81
CA ASP A 49 6.27 14.20 0.08
C ASP A 49 7.72 13.92 -0.32
N ALA A 50 8.69 14.50 0.40
CA ALA A 50 10.11 14.39 0.08
C ALA A 50 10.62 12.93 0.04
N ALA A 51 9.93 11.97 0.68
CA ALA A 51 10.22 10.54 0.57
C ALA A 51 9.50 9.87 -0.63
N ALA A 52 8.34 10.40 -1.03
CA ALA A 52 7.56 9.93 -2.17
C ALA A 52 7.70 10.79 -3.44
N ALA A 53 8.60 11.79 -3.49
CA ALA A 53 8.85 12.66 -4.63
C ALA A 53 8.86 11.85 -5.94
N GLY A 54 7.76 12.03 -6.69
CA GLY A 54 7.01 10.99 -7.39
C GLY A 54 7.82 10.02 -8.23
N ILE A 55 7.56 8.73 -8.08
CA ILE A 55 7.69 7.84 -9.25
C ILE A 55 6.62 8.33 -10.21
N ARG A 56 7.05 9.16 -11.16
CA ARG A 56 6.23 9.67 -12.24
C ARG A 56 6.48 8.81 -13.46
N PHE A 57 5.42 8.61 -14.22
CA PHE A 57 5.50 7.95 -15.51
C PHE A 57 5.34 9.00 -16.62
N PRO A 58 6.13 8.93 -17.71
CA PRO A 58 7.17 7.93 -17.95
C PRO A 58 8.37 8.09 -17.01
N HIS A 59 9.01 6.97 -16.69
CA HIS A 59 10.15 6.82 -15.78
C HIS A 59 11.36 6.31 -16.59
N ASP A 60 12.59 6.55 -16.11
CA ASP A 60 13.81 6.12 -16.82
C ASP A 60 14.01 4.60 -16.82
N LYS A 61 13.41 3.93 -15.83
CA LYS A 61 13.49 2.49 -15.58
C LYS A 61 12.10 1.91 -15.35
N PRO A 62 11.86 0.63 -15.69
CA PRO A 62 10.70 -0.09 -15.17
C PRO A 62 10.71 -0.06 -13.63
N VAL A 63 9.53 -0.08 -13.04
CA VAL A 63 9.32 0.05 -11.60
C VAL A 63 8.71 -1.24 -11.06
N LEU A 64 9.32 -1.81 -10.02
CA LEU A 64 8.77 -2.89 -9.24
C LEU A 64 8.35 -2.34 -7.88
N VAL A 65 7.04 -2.25 -7.64
CA VAL A 65 6.49 -1.74 -6.37
C VAL A 65 5.90 -2.88 -5.55
N VAL A 66 6.22 -2.89 -4.25
CA VAL A 66 5.70 -3.84 -3.26
C VAL A 66 4.98 -3.08 -2.17
N PHE A 67 3.71 -3.38 -1.97
CA PHE A 67 2.91 -2.92 -0.84
C PHE A 67 3.04 -3.91 0.31
N LEU A 68 3.79 -3.52 1.34
CA LEU A 68 4.04 -4.36 2.50
C LEU A 68 2.78 -4.43 3.37
N ARG A 69 2.37 -5.65 3.72
CA ARG A 69 1.20 -5.85 4.57
C ARG A 69 1.32 -5.11 5.92
N HIS A 70 2.40 -5.28 6.67
CA HIS A 70 2.75 -4.44 7.83
C HIS A 70 4.20 -4.71 8.26
N CYS A 71 4.83 -3.75 8.94
CA CYS A 71 6.13 -3.98 9.57
C CYS A 71 6.01 -5.07 10.65
N GLY A 72 7.00 -5.94 10.73
CA GLY A 72 7.03 -7.08 11.66
C GLY A 72 6.37 -8.37 11.19
N CYS A 73 5.60 -8.36 10.10
CA CYS A 73 5.13 -9.60 9.47
C CYS A 73 6.32 -10.40 8.91
N PRO A 74 6.44 -11.71 9.20
CA PRO A 74 7.55 -12.52 8.69
C PRO A 74 7.57 -12.58 7.15
N PHE A 75 6.40 -12.61 6.50
CA PHE A 75 6.29 -12.62 5.04
C PHE A 75 6.60 -11.26 4.41
N ALA A 76 6.30 -10.16 5.11
CA ALA A 76 6.73 -8.84 4.68
C ALA A 76 8.25 -8.69 4.79
N GLU A 77 8.87 -9.24 5.84
CA GLU A 77 10.33 -9.28 5.98
C GLU A 77 10.98 -10.11 4.88
N LYS A 78 10.47 -11.31 4.58
CA LYS A 78 10.97 -12.11 3.46
C LYS A 78 10.85 -11.36 2.13
N THR A 79 9.68 -10.82 1.85
CA THR A 79 9.43 -10.09 0.59
C THR A 79 10.35 -8.89 0.47
N PHE A 80 10.53 -8.12 1.54
CA PHE A 80 11.43 -6.98 1.56
C PHE A 80 12.88 -7.41 1.36
N ARG A 81 13.36 -8.46 2.02
CA ARG A 81 14.72 -9.02 1.80
C ARG A 81 14.94 -9.50 0.37
N LEU A 82 13.93 -10.10 -0.26
CA LEU A 82 14.01 -10.50 -1.67
C LEU A 82 14.07 -9.28 -2.58
N LEU A 83 13.29 -8.24 -2.30
CA LEU A 83 13.28 -7.00 -3.06
C LEU A 83 14.61 -6.25 -2.94
N THR A 84 15.21 -6.22 -1.74
CA THR A 84 16.55 -5.62 -1.52
C THR A 84 17.65 -6.40 -2.24
N SER A 85 17.59 -7.73 -2.21
CA SER A 85 18.50 -8.56 -3.01
C SER A 85 18.36 -8.25 -4.50
N LEU A 86 17.13 -8.12 -5.00
CA LEU A 86 16.85 -7.80 -6.39
C LEU A 86 17.40 -6.41 -6.76
N SER A 87 17.17 -5.38 -5.94
CA SER A 87 17.62 -4.01 -6.23
C SER A 87 19.14 -3.92 -6.42
N ASN A 88 19.90 -4.73 -5.69
CA ASN A 88 21.36 -4.74 -5.78
C ASN A 88 21.89 -5.46 -7.03
N HIS A 89 21.11 -6.41 -7.58
CA HIS A 89 21.51 -7.17 -8.77
C HIS A 89 20.91 -6.62 -10.07
N HIS A 90 19.84 -5.83 -9.98
CA HIS A 90 19.09 -5.27 -11.09
C HIS A 90 18.95 -3.75 -10.97
N PRO A 91 20.05 -2.98 -11.06
CA PRO A 91 20.02 -1.52 -10.99
C PRO A 91 19.23 -0.87 -12.14
N GLU A 92 18.93 -1.61 -13.20
CA GLU A 92 18.03 -1.25 -14.30
C GLU A 92 16.53 -1.26 -13.91
N VAL A 93 16.17 -1.76 -12.71
CA VAL A 93 14.79 -1.75 -12.19
C VAL A 93 14.71 -0.85 -10.95
N CYS A 94 13.76 0.08 -10.95
CA CYS A 94 13.46 0.89 -9.77
C CYS A 94 12.63 0.07 -8.77
N CYS A 95 13.23 -0.33 -7.65
CA CYS A 95 12.55 -1.11 -6.61
C CYS A 95 11.96 -0.19 -5.54
N VAL A 96 10.66 -0.32 -5.28
CA VAL A 96 9.91 0.50 -4.33
C VAL A 96 9.18 -0.39 -3.33
N ALA A 97 9.32 -0.11 -2.05
CA ALA A 97 8.52 -0.70 -0.98
C ALA A 97 7.61 0.37 -0.37
N VAL A 98 6.32 0.07 -0.24
CA VAL A 98 5.33 0.94 0.41
C VAL A 98 4.99 0.35 1.78
N SER A 99 5.14 1.12 2.84
CA SER A 99 4.78 0.75 4.21
C SER A 99 3.56 1.56 4.66
N GLN A 100 2.60 0.92 5.32
CA GLN A 100 1.50 1.59 6.02
C GLN A 100 1.77 1.86 7.51
N SER A 101 2.95 1.46 8.02
CA SER A 101 3.37 1.78 9.38
C SER A 101 3.76 3.27 9.46
N THR A 102 4.00 3.79 10.66
CA THR A 102 4.62 5.12 10.83
C THR A 102 6.05 5.14 10.24
N ARG A 103 6.61 6.34 10.08
CA ARG A 103 7.98 6.49 9.58
C ARG A 103 8.97 5.91 10.58
N GLU A 104 8.79 6.24 11.85
CA GLU A 104 9.61 5.79 12.97
C GLU A 104 9.66 4.25 13.03
N ASP A 105 8.50 3.59 12.94
CA ASP A 105 8.42 2.13 13.02
C ASP A 105 8.97 1.45 11.76
N THR A 106 8.75 2.07 10.59
CA THR A 106 9.29 1.57 9.32
C THR A 106 10.82 1.63 9.35
N ASP A 107 11.38 2.77 9.75
CA ASP A 107 12.83 2.97 9.83
C ASP A 107 13.46 2.01 10.87
N GLY A 108 12.81 1.86 12.04
CA GLY A 108 13.24 0.90 13.07
C GLY A 108 13.19 -0.56 12.59
N TRP A 109 12.13 -0.96 11.89
CA TRP A 109 12.01 -2.29 11.31
C TRP A 109 13.06 -2.54 10.22
N ILE A 110 13.32 -1.56 9.36
CA ILE A 110 14.33 -1.66 8.30
C ILE A 110 15.73 -1.91 8.89
N VAL A 111 16.11 -1.18 9.94
CA VAL A 111 17.38 -1.41 10.65
C VAL A 111 17.47 -2.84 11.19
N GLN A 112 16.36 -3.38 11.69
CA GLN A 112 16.29 -4.74 12.22
C GLN A 112 16.35 -5.83 11.13
N VAL A 113 15.88 -5.54 9.91
CA VAL A 113 16.01 -6.44 8.77
C VAL A 113 17.46 -6.48 8.29
N GLY A 114 18.17 -5.35 8.32
CA GLY A 114 19.61 -5.21 8.05
C GLY A 114 19.99 -5.23 6.57
N GLY A 115 21.19 -4.72 6.24
CA GLY A 115 21.79 -4.75 4.89
C GLY A 115 22.12 -3.38 4.27
N GLU A 116 22.73 -3.40 3.09
CA GLU A 116 22.78 -2.30 2.13
C GLU A 116 21.78 -2.61 1.00
N TRP A 117 20.97 -1.63 0.59
CA TRP A 117 19.96 -1.80 -0.45
C TRP A 117 19.70 -0.50 -1.21
N GLU A 118 19.23 -0.64 -2.44
CA GLU A 118 18.80 0.47 -3.30
C GLU A 118 17.27 0.60 -3.37
N VAL A 119 16.55 -0.13 -2.52
CA VAL A 119 15.08 -0.06 -2.44
C VAL A 119 14.65 1.28 -1.88
N ARG A 120 13.80 1.97 -2.63
CA ARG A 120 13.11 3.17 -2.18
C ARG A 120 11.96 2.81 -1.26
N VAL A 121 11.95 3.34 -0.04
CA VAL A 121 10.86 3.10 0.92
C VAL A 121 9.94 4.31 1.03
N VAL A 122 8.67 4.10 0.67
CA VAL A 122 7.58 5.07 0.80
C VAL A 122 6.75 4.72 2.03
N VAL A 123 6.57 5.67 2.94
CA VAL A 123 5.77 5.49 4.15
C VAL A 123 4.45 6.22 3.96
N HIS A 124 3.34 5.51 4.13
CA HIS A 124 2.02 6.06 3.90
C HIS A 124 0.99 5.51 4.89
N ALA A 125 1.03 6.04 6.12
CA ALA A 125 0.19 5.60 7.23
C ALA A 125 -1.31 5.83 7.01
N GLN A 126 -1.67 6.81 6.17
CA GLN A 126 -3.05 7.14 5.81
C GLN A 126 -3.68 6.12 4.86
N ARG A 127 -2.87 5.29 4.19
CA ARG A 127 -3.30 4.19 3.30
C ARG A 127 -4.09 4.62 2.06
N GLU A 128 -4.09 5.91 1.71
CA GLU A 128 -4.72 6.40 0.47
C GLU A 128 -4.04 5.78 -0.76
N LEU A 129 -2.72 5.61 -0.70
CA LEU A 129 -1.97 4.90 -1.74
C LEU A 129 -2.38 3.43 -1.86
N TYR A 130 -2.66 2.75 -0.75
CA TYR A 130 -3.17 1.37 -0.80
C TYR A 130 -4.56 1.35 -1.46
N HIS A 131 -5.43 2.29 -1.07
CA HIS A 131 -6.76 2.41 -1.66
C HIS A 131 -6.71 2.72 -3.16
N ALA A 132 -5.84 3.63 -3.62
CA ALA A 132 -5.65 3.97 -5.03
C ALA A 132 -5.21 2.77 -5.88
N TRP A 133 -4.53 1.80 -5.28
CA TRP A 133 -4.10 0.55 -5.89
C TRP A 133 -5.09 -0.60 -5.68
N GLY A 134 -6.28 -0.31 -5.14
CA GLY A 134 -7.33 -1.30 -4.85
C GLY A 134 -6.97 -2.28 -3.73
N LEU A 135 -5.99 -1.94 -2.89
CA LEU A 135 -5.53 -2.75 -1.76
C LEU A 135 -6.31 -2.36 -0.51
N GLY A 136 -7.48 -2.98 -0.34
CA GLY A 136 -8.34 -2.76 0.81
C GLY A 136 -7.90 -3.48 2.08
N LEU A 137 -8.78 -3.48 3.08
CA LEU A 137 -8.66 -4.34 4.25
C LEU A 137 -9.18 -5.74 3.93
N SER A 138 -8.48 -6.74 4.44
CA SER A 138 -8.88 -8.14 4.33
C SER A 138 -9.96 -8.50 5.34
N SER A 139 -10.68 -9.58 5.06
CA SER A 139 -11.47 -10.26 6.08
C SER A 139 -10.56 -10.96 7.09
N THR A 140 -11.10 -11.36 8.25
CA THR A 140 -10.33 -12.00 9.33
C THR A 140 -9.62 -13.28 8.87
N TRP A 141 -10.23 -14.05 7.96
CA TRP A 141 -9.71 -15.34 7.48
C TRP A 141 -8.40 -15.22 6.69
N TYR A 142 -8.19 -14.09 6.02
CA TYR A 142 -6.97 -13.81 5.26
C TYR A 142 -5.71 -13.86 6.13
N ALA A 143 -5.85 -13.55 7.43
CA ALA A 143 -4.71 -13.38 8.32
C ALA A 143 -4.52 -14.47 9.38
N VAL A 144 -5.53 -15.32 9.61
CA VAL A 144 -5.47 -16.41 10.61
C VAL A 144 -5.70 -17.78 9.99
N ASN A 145 -5.45 -17.94 8.69
CA ASN A 145 -5.47 -19.26 8.05
C ASN A 145 -4.39 -20.18 8.68
N PRO A 146 -4.74 -21.41 9.12
CA PRO A 146 -3.78 -22.39 9.65
C PRO A 146 -2.54 -22.62 8.78
N LEU A 147 -2.67 -22.52 7.46
CA LEU A 147 -1.53 -22.63 6.54
C LEU A 147 -0.54 -21.47 6.70
N ALA A 148 -1.02 -20.24 6.90
CA ALA A 148 -0.15 -19.09 7.11
C ALA A 148 0.63 -19.19 8.44
N LEU A 149 0.03 -19.77 9.47
CA LEU A 149 0.72 -20.06 10.74
C LEU A 149 1.83 -21.11 10.55
N TRP A 150 1.54 -22.18 9.80
CA TRP A 150 2.55 -23.18 9.45
C TRP A 150 3.69 -22.59 8.63
N HIS A 151 3.39 -21.77 7.62
CA HIS A 151 4.41 -21.10 6.81
C HIS A 151 5.25 -20.10 7.63
N ALA A 152 4.65 -19.40 8.59
CA ALA A 152 5.40 -18.52 9.49
C ALA A 152 6.36 -19.32 10.39
N TRP A 153 5.91 -20.47 10.90
CA TRP A 153 6.76 -21.39 11.65
C TRP A 153 7.92 -21.91 10.78
N LYS A 154 7.63 -22.37 9.57
CA LYS A 154 8.62 -22.83 8.59
C LYS A 154 9.66 -21.75 8.29
N LEU A 155 9.23 -20.51 8.08
CA LEU A 155 10.11 -19.38 7.82
C LEU A 155 11.03 -19.07 9.01
N GLY A 156 10.50 -19.17 10.23
CA GLY A 156 11.29 -19.04 11.45
C GLY A 156 12.36 -20.11 11.60
N THR A 157 12.03 -21.37 11.28
CA THR A 157 12.96 -22.49 11.41
C THR A 157 14.00 -22.58 10.29
N GLU A 158 13.63 -22.25 9.05
CA GLU A 158 14.49 -22.43 7.87
C GLU A 158 15.28 -21.16 7.52
N GLU A 159 14.69 -19.98 7.73
CA GLU A 159 15.26 -18.70 7.28
C GLU A 159 15.54 -17.75 8.46
N GLY A 160 15.23 -18.17 9.70
CA GLY A 160 15.44 -17.37 10.91
C GLY A 160 14.52 -16.16 11.02
N ILE A 161 13.47 -16.08 10.20
CA ILE A 161 12.55 -14.92 10.16
C ILE A 161 11.35 -15.23 11.05
N TRP A 162 11.35 -14.63 12.24
CA TRP A 162 10.26 -14.72 13.19
C TRP A 162 9.39 -13.47 13.17
N ASN A 163 8.15 -13.59 13.62
CA ASN A 163 7.26 -12.45 13.77
C ASN A 163 7.87 -11.45 14.75
N ARG A 164 7.97 -10.19 14.35
CA ARG A 164 8.44 -9.09 15.21
C ARG A 164 7.24 -8.29 15.69
N ASN A 165 7.41 -7.55 16.77
CA ASN A 165 6.35 -6.66 17.23
C ASN A 165 6.07 -5.60 16.15
N ALA A 166 4.82 -5.56 15.70
CA ALA A 166 4.31 -4.49 14.87
C ALA A 166 3.84 -3.38 15.81
N GLU A 167 4.57 -2.28 15.88
CA GLU A 167 4.26 -1.16 16.79
C GLU A 167 3.15 -0.25 16.22
N SER A 168 2.99 -0.22 14.89
CA SER A 168 1.90 0.48 14.19
C SER A 168 1.43 -0.23 12.91
N GLY A 169 0.36 0.30 12.31
CA GLY A 169 -0.29 -0.26 11.10
C GLY A 169 -1.36 -1.30 11.40
N SER A 170 -2.10 -1.70 10.37
CA SER A 170 -3.16 -2.71 10.49
C SER A 170 -2.70 -4.08 10.02
N ARG A 171 -2.83 -5.12 10.86
CA ARG A 171 -2.58 -6.49 10.42
C ARG A 171 -3.50 -6.91 9.26
N TRP A 172 -4.66 -6.28 9.10
CA TRP A 172 -5.64 -6.66 8.08
C TRP A 172 -5.43 -5.91 6.76
N GLN A 173 -4.38 -5.11 6.61
CA GLN A 173 -4.10 -4.49 5.33
C GLN A 173 -3.67 -5.55 4.30
N ILE A 174 -4.32 -5.56 3.13
CA ILE A 174 -3.89 -6.38 2.00
C ILE A 174 -2.62 -5.75 1.42
N GLY A 175 -1.59 -6.57 1.24
CA GLY A 175 -0.37 -6.21 0.52
C GLY A 175 -0.49 -6.57 -0.96
N GLY A 176 0.57 -6.37 -1.72
CA GLY A 176 0.59 -6.73 -3.13
C GLY A 176 1.91 -6.35 -3.78
N ALA A 177 2.10 -6.77 -5.02
CA ALA A 177 3.27 -6.38 -5.79
C ALA A 177 2.86 -6.14 -7.25
N PHE A 178 3.46 -5.15 -7.88
CA PHE A 178 3.15 -4.77 -9.26
C PHE A 178 4.43 -4.43 -10.01
N GLY A 179 4.53 -4.89 -11.25
CA GLY A 179 5.57 -4.52 -12.20
C GLY A 179 4.99 -3.55 -13.21
N ILE A 180 5.63 -2.38 -13.34
CA ILE A 180 5.22 -1.30 -14.23
C ILE A 180 6.36 -1.01 -15.21
N ASP A 181 6.04 -0.89 -16.50
CA ASP A 181 7.05 -0.49 -17.49
C ASP A 181 7.43 1.00 -17.38
N ALA A 182 8.44 1.41 -18.15
CA ALA A 182 8.92 2.78 -18.16
C ALA A 182 7.82 3.78 -18.55
N GLU A 183 6.83 3.37 -19.34
CA GLU A 183 5.71 4.19 -19.77
C GLU A 183 4.60 4.32 -18.72
N GLY A 184 4.65 3.57 -17.62
CA GLY A 184 3.61 3.58 -16.58
C GLY A 184 2.45 2.63 -16.82
N VAL A 185 2.66 1.55 -17.57
CA VAL A 185 1.67 0.48 -17.79
C VAL A 185 1.99 -0.70 -16.90
N VAL A 186 0.97 -1.21 -16.21
CA VAL A 186 1.11 -2.43 -15.41
C VAL A 186 1.34 -3.63 -16.33
N ARG A 187 2.44 -4.36 -16.12
CA ARG A 187 2.83 -5.56 -16.88
C ARG A 187 2.71 -6.84 -16.08
N TRP A 188 2.69 -6.73 -14.75
CA TRP A 188 2.66 -7.89 -13.86
C TRP A 188 2.11 -7.53 -12.49
N GLY A 189 1.60 -8.55 -11.79
CA GLY A 189 1.28 -8.48 -10.37
C GLY A 189 -0.17 -8.13 -10.06
N GLY A 190 -0.41 -7.84 -8.79
CA GLY A 190 -1.75 -7.69 -8.21
C GLY A 190 -1.73 -7.63 -6.68
N PRO A 191 -2.92 -7.55 -6.06
CA PRO A 191 -3.09 -7.79 -4.64
C PRO A 191 -2.63 -9.20 -4.27
N ALA A 192 -2.02 -9.35 -3.10
CA ALA A 192 -1.71 -10.66 -2.55
C ALA A 192 -3.01 -11.43 -2.26
N ALA A 193 -3.06 -12.70 -2.66
CA ALA A 193 -4.17 -13.62 -2.43
C ALA A 193 -4.24 -14.08 -0.96
N SER A 194 -3.12 -14.08 -0.24
CA SER A 194 -3.06 -14.45 1.19
C SER A 194 -1.97 -13.71 1.96
N ALA A 195 -2.05 -13.72 3.29
CA ALA A 195 -1.09 -13.03 4.16
C ALA A 195 0.35 -13.59 4.10
N ASP A 196 0.49 -14.82 3.59
CA ASP A 196 1.73 -15.58 3.44
C ASP A 196 2.26 -15.63 2.00
N GLU A 197 1.59 -14.97 1.06
CA GLU A 197 2.07 -14.89 -0.32
C GLU A 197 3.36 -14.06 -0.40
N VAL A 198 4.35 -14.63 -1.09
CA VAL A 198 5.63 -13.99 -1.40
C VAL A 198 5.69 -13.87 -2.93
N PRO A 199 5.82 -12.66 -3.48
CA PRO A 199 5.75 -12.47 -4.93
C PRO A 199 6.92 -13.14 -5.68
N ASP A 200 6.66 -13.70 -6.86
CA ASP A 200 7.70 -14.24 -7.76
C ASP A 200 8.33 -13.12 -8.59
N PHE A 201 9.43 -12.56 -8.08
CA PHE A 201 10.13 -11.50 -8.77
C PHE A 201 10.83 -11.92 -10.07
N ARG A 202 11.06 -13.22 -10.31
CA ARG A 202 11.62 -13.66 -11.59
C ARG A 202 10.61 -13.47 -12.71
N GLU A 203 9.36 -13.83 -12.44
CA GLU A 203 8.27 -13.59 -13.38
C GLU A 203 7.98 -12.10 -13.55
N ALA A 204 8.14 -11.29 -12.48
CA ALA A 204 8.06 -9.83 -12.59
C ALA A 204 9.11 -9.26 -13.55
N LEU A 205 10.39 -9.64 -13.40
CA LEU A 205 11.46 -9.17 -14.30
C LEU A 205 11.22 -9.60 -15.74
N ARG A 206 10.81 -10.86 -15.96
CA ARG A 206 10.47 -11.36 -17.30
C ARG A 206 9.38 -10.52 -17.95
N ALA A 207 8.32 -10.19 -17.21
CA ALA A 207 7.21 -9.37 -17.72
C ALA A 207 7.62 -7.91 -18.01
N LEU A 208 8.66 -7.41 -17.33
CA LEU A 208 9.26 -6.11 -17.56
C LEU A 208 10.34 -6.11 -18.67
N GLY A 209 10.60 -7.27 -19.29
CA GLY A 209 11.64 -7.42 -20.30
C GLY A 209 13.07 -7.36 -19.74
N VAL A 210 13.24 -7.65 -18.45
CA VAL A 210 14.52 -7.68 -17.76
C VAL A 210 14.95 -9.14 -17.55
N ASP A 211 16.16 -9.47 -17.96
CA ASP A 211 16.71 -10.81 -17.77
C ASP A 211 17.06 -11.06 -16.31
N TRP A 212 16.71 -12.25 -15.79
CA TRP A 212 17.09 -12.64 -14.44
C TRP A 212 18.60 -12.88 -14.33
N VAL A 213 19.25 -12.18 -13.40
CA VAL A 213 20.65 -12.40 -13.05
C VAL A 213 20.68 -13.09 -11.70
N SER A 214 21.19 -14.33 -11.67
CA SER A 214 21.28 -15.05 -10.41
C SER A 214 22.29 -14.37 -9.48
N PRO A 215 21.95 -14.12 -8.21
CA PRO A 215 22.92 -13.67 -7.22
C PRO A 215 24.09 -14.64 -7.20
N ARG A 216 25.30 -14.15 -7.48
CA ARG A 216 26.50 -15.00 -7.40
C ARG A 216 26.75 -15.32 -5.93
N GLY A 217 26.35 -16.50 -5.48
CA GLY A 217 26.82 -17.09 -4.22
C GLY A 217 25.81 -17.51 -3.16
N SER A 218 24.66 -18.13 -3.50
CA SER A 218 24.05 -19.07 -2.53
C SER A 218 24.62 -20.46 -2.79
N LEU A 219 25.55 -20.89 -1.94
CA LEU A 219 25.92 -22.29 -1.85
C LEU A 219 24.65 -23.11 -1.59
N SER A 220 24.55 -24.21 -2.34
CA SER A 220 23.63 -25.33 -2.21
C SER A 220 23.34 -25.73 -0.76
#